data_AF-A0A1S8B0D9-F1
#
_entry.id   AF-A0A1S8B0D9-F1
#
_cell.length_a   1.000
_cell.length_b   1.000
_cell.length_c   1.000
_cell.angle_alpha   90.00
_cell.angle_beta   90.00
_cell.angle_gamma   90.00
#
_symmetry.space_group_name_H-M   'P 1'
#
loop_
_entity.id
_entity.type
_entity.pdbx_description
1 polymer ?
#
loop_
_entity_poly.entity_id
_entity_poly.type
_entity_poly.pdbx_seq_one_letter_code
_entity_poly.pdbx_strand_id
1 'polypeptide(L)'
;MNDSRQTSTERTAPSTARRRVLRAGAALTTTGLGIATLGGQAAAHFPSELEIEIRPGSETAPINPDSCGMIPVAVLQTDEFDPTSEAVRYRFGAPDVVDDGGGARPVHDAVADVTGDDRDDRLLLFRTDETGFDGDESTGRLEWERSDEGDHGYAGTAPVTIVGRRNG
;
A
#
# COMPACT_ATOMS: atom_id res chain seq x y z
N MET A 1 -52.34 -47.28 10.46
CA MET A 1 -51.09 -47.99 10.78
C MET A 1 -50.12 -47.00 11.43
N ASN A 2 -49.93 -47.11 12.76
CA ASN A 2 -48.69 -46.78 13.48
C ASN A 2 -47.51 -47.58 12.83
N ASP A 3 -46.22 -47.31 12.98
CA ASP A 3 -45.41 -46.61 13.99
C ASP A 3 -43.96 -46.43 13.46
N SER A 4 -43.18 -45.57 14.14
CA SER A 4 -41.73 -45.72 14.41
C SER A 4 -40.70 -45.44 13.29
N ARG A 5 -39.58 -44.71 13.50
CA ARG A 5 -38.93 -44.20 14.72
C ARG A 5 -37.76 -43.23 14.42
N GLN A 6 -37.56 -42.29 15.36
CA GLN A 6 -36.28 -41.75 15.90
C GLN A 6 -35.48 -40.72 15.07
N THR A 7 -34.92 -39.63 15.62
CA THR A 7 -34.70 -39.19 17.02
C THR A 7 -34.33 -37.70 17.05
N SER A 8 -34.80 -36.98 18.08
CA SER A 8 -34.09 -36.00 18.93
C SER A 8 -33.48 -34.72 18.31
N THR A 9 -33.42 -33.53 18.92
CA THR A 9 -33.94 -32.92 20.16
C THR A 9 -33.42 -31.45 20.14
N GLU A 10 -34.27 -30.50 20.56
CA GLU A 10 -33.98 -29.18 21.17
C GLU A 10 -33.11 -28.14 20.42
N ARG A 11 -33.69 -26.99 20.03
CA ARG A 11 -33.95 -25.73 20.78
C ARG A 11 -32.78 -24.74 20.73
N THR A 12 -33.14 -23.47 20.44
CA THR A 12 -32.45 -22.23 20.82
C THR A 12 -31.25 -21.87 19.94
N ALA A 13 -31.11 -20.69 19.31
CA ALA A 13 -31.88 -19.46 19.23
C ALA A 13 -31.41 -18.67 17.98
N PRO A 14 -32.22 -17.72 17.49
CA PRO A 14 -31.86 -16.79 16.42
C PRO A 14 -31.21 -15.51 17.00
N SER A 15 -30.30 -14.88 16.27
CA SER A 15 -29.96 -13.48 16.55
C SER A 15 -29.53 -12.72 15.28
N THR A 16 -30.49 -12.54 14.38
CA THR A 16 -30.58 -11.30 13.60
C THR A 16 -30.77 -10.18 14.61
N ALA A 17 -29.74 -9.39 14.88
CA ALA A 17 -29.84 -8.22 15.74
C ALA A 17 -30.72 -7.18 15.04
N ARG A 18 -32.02 -7.26 15.37
CA ARG A 18 -33.04 -6.31 14.97
C ARG A 18 -32.71 -4.96 15.59
N ARG A 19 -32.43 -4.01 14.70
CA ARG A 19 -32.34 -2.56 14.92
C ARG A 19 -33.47 -2.11 15.86
N ARG A 20 -33.16 -1.92 17.15
CA ARG A 20 -34.10 -1.40 18.13
C ARG A 20 -34.08 0.13 18.03
N VAL A 21 -35.05 0.66 17.29
CA VAL A 21 -35.31 2.11 17.22
C VAL A 21 -35.90 2.53 18.57
N LEU A 22 -35.07 3.12 19.43
CA LEU A 22 -35.54 3.85 20.61
C LEU A 22 -36.09 5.19 20.13
N ARG A 23 -37.42 5.31 20.12
CA ARG A 23 -38.12 6.59 20.02
C ARG A 23 -37.91 7.34 21.33
N ALA A 24 -36.93 8.24 21.36
CA ALA A 24 -36.84 9.28 22.37
C ALA A 24 -37.47 10.54 21.78
N GLY A 25 -38.68 10.87 22.22
CA GLY A 25 -39.27 12.18 21.98
C GLY A 25 -38.62 13.19 22.92
N ALA A 26 -37.87 14.14 22.37
CA ALA A 26 -37.41 15.33 23.09
C ALA A 26 -37.81 16.56 22.28
N ALA A 27 -38.57 17.44 22.92
CA ALA A 27 -39.08 18.69 22.37
C ALA A 27 -37.91 19.63 22.01
N LEU A 28 -38.03 20.29 20.85
CA LEU A 28 -37.06 21.24 20.33
C LEU A 28 -37.08 22.53 21.18
N THR A 29 -35.94 22.88 21.79
CA THR A 29 -35.70 24.23 22.29
C THR A 29 -34.43 24.79 21.66
N THR A 30 -34.65 25.69 20.71
CA THR A 30 -33.81 26.84 20.31
C THR A 30 -32.29 26.70 20.43
N THR A 31 -31.57 26.69 19.31
CA THR A 31 -30.47 27.62 18.95
C THR A 31 -29.67 27.10 17.75
N GLY A 32 -29.33 27.99 16.81
CA GLY A 32 -28.15 27.88 15.95
C GLY A 32 -28.10 26.74 14.91
N LEU A 33 -28.15 27.12 13.63
CA LEU A 33 -27.69 26.27 12.54
C LEU A 33 -26.20 25.94 12.71
N GLY A 34 -25.90 24.68 13.02
CA GLY A 34 -24.55 24.15 13.04
C GLY A 34 -24.58 22.68 12.69
N ILE A 35 -24.82 22.36 11.42
CA ILE A 35 -24.55 21.02 10.89
C ILE A 35 -23.04 20.78 11.00
N ALA A 36 -22.62 20.09 12.05
CA ALA A 36 -21.30 19.51 12.11
C ALA A 36 -21.22 18.48 10.97
N THR A 37 -20.54 18.83 9.88
CA THR A 37 -20.10 17.85 8.89
C THR A 37 -19.18 16.88 9.63
N LEU A 38 -19.68 15.68 9.92
CA LEU A 38 -18.83 14.55 10.31
C LEU A 38 -17.99 14.19 9.08
N GLY A 39 -16.91 14.95 8.87
CA GLY A 39 -15.81 14.58 7.98
C GLY A 39 -15.09 13.41 8.61
N GLY A 40 -15.70 12.23 8.54
CA GLY A 40 -15.04 10.97 8.85
C GLY A 40 -14.03 10.71 7.74
N GLN A 41 -12.81 11.23 7.88
CA GLN A 41 -11.68 10.63 7.20
C GLN A 41 -11.45 9.29 7.89
N ALA A 42 -12.06 8.23 7.38
CA ALA A 42 -11.44 6.95 7.52
C ALA A 42 -10.14 7.07 6.73
N ALA A 43 -9.03 7.38 7.40
CA ALA A 43 -7.73 6.98 6.89
C ALA A 43 -7.84 5.46 6.77
N ALA A 44 -8.08 4.98 5.56
CA ALA A 44 -8.20 3.56 5.33
C ALA A 44 -6.81 2.97 5.57
N HIS A 45 -6.63 2.37 6.74
CA HIS A 45 -5.42 1.64 7.10
C HIS A 45 -5.46 0.32 6.32
N PHE A 46 -4.87 0.30 5.13
CA PHE A 46 -4.70 -0.91 4.32
C PHE A 46 -3.25 -1.39 4.44
N PRO A 47 -2.89 -2.29 5.36
CA PRO A 47 -1.59 -2.93 5.28
C PRO A 47 -1.72 -4.22 4.48
N SER A 48 -1.18 -4.19 3.28
CA SER A 48 -0.26 -5.23 2.79
C SER A 48 0.81 -4.44 2.07
N GLU A 49 1.65 -3.79 2.87
CA GLU A 49 2.70 -2.95 2.34
C GLU A 49 3.71 -3.84 1.63
N LEU A 50 4.24 -3.38 0.50
CA LEU A 50 5.39 -4.05 -0.11
C LEU A 50 6.58 -3.88 0.84
N GLU A 51 7.24 -4.98 1.19
CA GLU A 51 8.56 -4.90 1.79
C GLU A 51 9.56 -4.63 0.67
N ILE A 52 10.30 -3.51 0.77
CA ILE A 52 11.20 -3.06 -0.29
C ILE A 52 12.56 -2.66 0.27
N GLU A 53 13.59 -2.82 -0.55
CA GLU A 53 14.93 -2.29 -0.29
C GLU A 53 15.37 -1.41 -1.46
N ILE A 54 15.66 -0.14 -1.20
CA ILE A 54 16.19 0.78 -2.21
C ILE A 54 17.71 0.68 -2.18
N ARG A 55 18.30 0.45 -3.36
CA ARG A 55 19.74 0.19 -3.55
C ARG A 55 20.24 -0.94 -2.62
N PRO A 56 19.83 -2.19 -2.87
CA PRO A 56 20.19 -3.31 -2.01
C PRO A 56 21.69 -3.40 -1.70
N GLY A 57 22.01 -3.66 -0.43
CA GLY A 57 23.39 -3.67 0.08
C GLY A 57 23.97 -2.29 0.39
N SER A 58 23.16 -1.23 0.35
CA SER A 58 23.54 0.12 0.78
C SER A 58 22.77 0.53 2.04
N GLU A 59 23.49 0.85 3.11
CA GLU A 59 22.87 1.24 4.40
C GLU A 59 22.05 2.54 4.32
N THR A 60 22.39 3.44 3.39
CA THR A 60 21.80 4.79 3.32
C THR A 60 21.07 5.07 2.01
N ALA A 61 21.15 4.15 1.04
CA ALA A 61 20.56 4.30 -0.29
C ALA A 61 20.76 5.70 -0.90
N PRO A 62 22.01 6.14 -1.16
CA PRO A 62 22.26 7.47 -1.70
C PRO A 62 21.69 7.62 -3.11
N ILE A 63 20.98 8.71 -3.37
CA ILE A 63 20.40 9.04 -4.69
C ILE A 63 20.85 10.44 -5.08
N ASN A 64 21.44 10.58 -6.27
CA ASN A 64 21.70 11.88 -6.87
C ASN A 64 20.66 12.17 -7.96
N PRO A 65 19.68 13.06 -7.71
CA PRO A 65 18.63 13.37 -8.68
C PRO A 65 19.16 13.94 -10.00
N ASP A 66 20.33 14.58 -9.97
CA ASP A 66 20.97 15.16 -11.17
C ASP A 66 21.76 14.11 -11.97
N SER A 67 21.82 12.85 -11.52
CA SER A 67 22.48 11.79 -12.25
C SER A 67 21.55 11.18 -13.31
N CYS A 68 22.08 10.86 -14.49
CA CYS A 68 21.41 10.01 -15.48
C CYS A 68 21.59 8.51 -15.16
N GLY A 69 21.68 8.18 -13.87
CA GLY A 69 21.95 6.84 -13.38
C GLY A 69 20.70 5.97 -13.30
N MET A 70 20.88 4.78 -12.74
CA MET A 70 19.78 3.88 -12.40
C MET A 70 19.72 3.70 -10.88
N ILE A 71 18.52 3.51 -10.37
CA ILE A 71 18.24 3.15 -8.98
C ILE A 71 17.70 1.72 -8.98
N PRO A 72 18.44 0.76 -8.41
CA PRO A 72 17.90 -0.57 -8.14
C PRO A 72 16.97 -0.53 -6.93
N VAL A 73 15.82 -1.18 -7.03
CA VAL A 73 14.88 -1.38 -5.93
C VAL A 73 14.49 -2.85 -5.91
N ALA A 74 14.64 -3.52 -4.77
CA ALA A 74 14.15 -4.87 -4.57
C ALA A 74 12.76 -4.83 -3.92
N VAL A 75 11.85 -5.67 -4.40
CA VAL A 75 10.62 -6.03 -3.71
C VAL A 75 10.85 -7.40 -3.12
N LEU A 76 10.79 -7.48 -1.80
CA LEU A 76 11.14 -8.70 -1.07
C LEU A 76 9.98 -9.67 -1.06
N GLN A 77 10.28 -10.96 -1.17
CA GLN A 77 9.29 -12.00 -0.97
C GLN A 77 8.96 -12.12 0.53
N THR A 78 7.68 -12.07 0.84
CA THR A 78 7.15 -12.29 2.19
C THR A 78 6.15 -13.45 2.19
N ASP A 79 5.69 -13.85 3.37
CA ASP A 79 4.62 -14.86 3.48
C ASP A 79 3.30 -14.35 2.87
N GLU A 80 3.13 -13.02 2.74
CA GLU A 80 1.93 -12.38 2.22
C GLU A 80 2.04 -11.95 0.74
N PHE A 81 3.25 -11.77 0.21
CA PHE A 81 3.47 -11.26 -1.13
C PHE A 81 4.63 -11.97 -1.83
N ASP A 82 4.34 -12.60 -2.97
CA ASP A 82 5.35 -13.17 -3.87
C ASP A 82 5.53 -12.27 -5.10
N PRO A 83 6.59 -11.46 -5.16
CA PRO A 83 6.83 -10.51 -6.26
C PRO A 83 7.19 -11.21 -7.58
N THR A 84 7.47 -12.52 -7.56
CA THR A 84 7.81 -13.28 -8.76
C THR A 84 6.59 -13.73 -9.55
N SER A 85 5.46 -13.93 -8.85
CA SER A 85 4.18 -14.36 -9.41
C SER A 85 3.33 -13.22 -9.96
N GLU A 86 3.67 -11.97 -9.64
CA GLU A 86 2.93 -10.78 -10.06
C GLU A 86 3.47 -10.13 -11.33
N ALA A 87 2.59 -9.44 -12.06
CA ALA A 87 2.97 -8.69 -13.25
C ALA A 87 3.83 -7.46 -12.88
N VAL A 88 4.83 -7.15 -13.70
CA VAL A 88 5.74 -6.00 -13.50
C VAL A 88 5.02 -4.70 -13.87
N ARG A 89 4.29 -4.13 -12.90
CA ARG A 89 3.50 -2.88 -13.04
C ARG A 89 3.79 -1.94 -11.88
N TYR A 90 5.03 -1.47 -11.82
CA TYR A 90 5.51 -0.67 -10.68
C TYR A 90 5.68 0.82 -11.02
N ARG A 91 5.60 1.66 -10.00
CA ARG A 91 5.99 3.08 -10.02
C ARG A 91 6.89 3.38 -8.83
N PHE A 92 8.03 3.99 -9.09
CA PHE A 92 8.99 4.35 -8.06
C PHE A 92 9.33 5.84 -8.08
N GLY A 93 9.44 6.46 -6.91
CA GLY A 93 10.02 7.79 -6.82
C GLY A 93 9.74 8.52 -5.52
N ALA A 94 9.80 9.86 -5.62
CA ALA A 94 9.42 10.75 -4.53
C ALA A 94 7.98 10.48 -4.10
N PRO A 95 7.68 10.39 -2.79
CA PRO A 95 6.35 10.01 -2.31
C PRO A 95 5.21 10.82 -2.92
N ASP A 96 5.33 12.15 -2.91
CA ASP A 96 4.30 13.06 -3.44
C ASP A 96 4.07 12.86 -4.94
N VAL A 97 5.15 12.60 -5.69
CA VAL A 97 5.09 12.35 -7.14
C VAL A 97 4.42 11.00 -7.43
N VAL A 98 4.69 9.97 -6.62
CA VAL A 98 4.06 8.65 -6.78
C VAL A 98 2.59 8.70 -6.38
N ASP A 99 2.25 9.39 -5.29
CA ASP A 99 0.86 9.54 -4.81
C ASP A 99 -0.03 10.30 -5.81
N ASP A 100 0.56 11.20 -6.60
CA ASP A 100 -0.12 11.88 -7.73
C ASP A 100 -0.21 11.00 -9.01
N GLY A 101 0.20 9.73 -8.95
CA GLY A 101 0.18 8.78 -10.07
C GLY A 101 1.36 8.92 -11.05
N GLY A 102 2.39 9.68 -10.67
CA GLY A 102 3.62 9.87 -11.41
C GLY A 102 4.65 8.76 -11.18
N GLY A 103 5.92 9.14 -11.07
CA GLY A 103 7.05 8.25 -10.77
C GLY A 103 7.60 7.50 -11.99
N ALA A 104 8.78 6.92 -11.81
CA ALA A 104 9.47 6.16 -12.84
C ALA A 104 8.86 4.76 -12.99
N ARG A 105 8.81 4.26 -14.23
CA ARG A 105 8.53 2.86 -14.54
C ARG A 105 9.83 2.06 -14.57
N PRO A 106 9.82 0.76 -14.21
CA PRO A 106 11.04 -0.04 -14.29
C PRO A 106 11.43 -0.20 -15.77
N VAL A 107 12.69 0.07 -16.08
CA VAL A 107 13.26 -0.14 -17.43
C VAL A 107 13.84 -1.54 -17.59
N HIS A 108 14.09 -2.23 -16.48
CA HIS A 108 14.55 -3.60 -16.43
C HIS A 108 14.13 -4.26 -15.12
N ASP A 109 14.00 -5.58 -15.14
CA ASP A 109 13.72 -6.40 -13.97
C ASP A 109 14.48 -7.73 -14.01
N ALA A 110 14.72 -8.28 -12.82
CA ALA A 110 15.32 -9.59 -12.62
C ALA A 110 14.78 -10.25 -11.34
N VAL A 111 14.92 -11.57 -11.24
CA VAL A 111 14.66 -12.33 -10.01
C VAL A 111 16.01 -12.68 -9.37
N ALA A 112 16.15 -12.39 -8.08
CA ALA A 112 17.34 -12.71 -7.29
C ALA A 112 17.01 -12.72 -5.80
N ASP A 113 17.63 -13.60 -5.02
CA ASP A 113 17.67 -13.49 -3.56
C ASP A 113 18.61 -12.35 -3.17
N VAL A 114 18.05 -11.19 -2.78
CA VAL A 114 18.85 -10.02 -2.41
C VAL A 114 19.21 -9.99 -0.92
N THR A 115 18.43 -10.69 -0.09
CA THR A 115 18.61 -10.68 1.38
C THR A 115 19.43 -11.87 1.91
N GLY A 116 19.60 -12.91 1.10
CA GLY A 116 20.29 -14.15 1.46
C GLY A 116 19.44 -15.10 2.30
N ASP A 117 18.12 -15.06 2.15
CA ASP A 117 17.16 -15.85 2.91
C ASP A 117 16.58 -17.06 2.14
N ASP A 118 17.16 -17.38 0.98
CA ASP A 118 16.72 -18.43 0.06
C ASP A 118 15.29 -18.19 -0.50
N ARG A 119 14.80 -16.94 -0.48
CA ARG A 119 13.56 -16.52 -1.15
C ARG A 119 13.87 -15.64 -2.34
N ASP A 120 13.10 -15.83 -3.41
CA ASP A 120 13.32 -15.11 -4.67
C ASP A 120 12.64 -13.73 -4.62
N ASP A 121 13.45 -12.67 -4.62
CA ASP A 121 12.97 -11.28 -4.67
C ASP A 121 12.88 -10.77 -6.12
N ARG A 122 12.16 -9.66 -6.31
CA ARG A 122 12.13 -8.96 -7.59
C ARG A 122 13.01 -7.72 -7.53
N LEU A 123 14.07 -7.71 -8.34
CA LEU A 123 14.92 -6.54 -8.53
C LEU A 123 14.45 -5.73 -9.73
N LEU A 124 14.20 -4.44 -9.53
CA LEU A 124 13.71 -3.49 -10.52
C LEU A 124 14.74 -2.36 -10.72
N LEU A 125 14.98 -1.96 -11.97
CA LEU A 125 15.85 -0.81 -12.28
C LEU A 125 15.02 0.36 -12.78
N PHE A 126 15.17 1.52 -12.13
CA PHE A 126 14.48 2.77 -12.46
C PHE A 126 15.47 3.85 -12.89
N ARG A 127 15.06 4.70 -13.83
CA ARG A 127 15.84 5.89 -14.21
C ARG A 127 15.72 6.97 -13.15
N THR A 128 16.84 7.47 -12.66
CA THR A 128 16.87 8.48 -11.59
C THR A 128 16.18 9.79 -11.98
N ASP A 129 16.31 10.22 -13.23
CA ASP A 129 15.74 11.47 -13.73
C ASP A 129 14.20 11.44 -13.89
N GLU A 130 13.60 10.24 -13.82
CA GLU A 130 12.16 10.02 -13.93
C GLU A 130 11.48 9.81 -12.56
N THR A 131 12.25 9.68 -11.46
CA THR A 131 11.69 9.39 -10.13
C THR A 131 11.12 10.63 -9.42
N GLY A 132 11.44 11.82 -9.89
CA GLY A 132 10.93 13.06 -9.31
C GLY A 132 11.50 13.46 -7.96
N PHE A 133 12.57 12.82 -7.47
CA PHE A 133 13.31 13.31 -6.28
C PHE A 133 13.90 14.69 -6.57
N ASP A 134 13.83 15.60 -5.61
CA ASP A 134 14.34 16.97 -5.78
C ASP A 134 15.34 17.42 -4.71
N GLY A 135 15.44 16.70 -3.58
CA GLY A 135 16.38 17.06 -2.52
C GLY A 135 15.80 17.05 -1.12
N ASP A 136 14.47 17.10 -0.99
CA ASP A 136 13.81 17.26 0.30
C ASP A 136 13.34 15.92 0.91
N GLU A 137 13.41 14.83 0.15
CA GLU A 137 12.91 13.53 0.57
C GLU A 137 13.91 12.77 1.47
N SER A 138 13.36 12.03 2.45
CA SER A 138 14.10 11.05 3.25
C SER A 138 13.63 9.61 3.02
N THR A 139 12.61 9.43 2.18
CA THR A 139 12.05 8.13 1.81
C THR A 139 11.76 8.08 0.32
N GLY A 140 11.89 6.89 -0.27
CA GLY A 140 11.35 6.58 -1.58
C GLY A 140 10.10 5.73 -1.44
N ARG A 141 9.17 5.87 -2.39
CA ARG A 141 7.92 5.11 -2.43
C ARG A 141 7.90 4.24 -3.69
N LEU A 142 7.49 2.98 -3.52
CA LEU A 142 7.21 2.06 -4.61
C LEU A 142 5.74 1.66 -4.55
N GLU A 143 5.05 1.74 -5.67
CA GLU A 143 3.68 1.23 -5.82
C GLU A 143 3.64 0.14 -6.89
N TRP A 144 2.83 -0.87 -6.66
CA TRP A 144 2.43 -1.88 -7.62
C TRP A 144 0.97 -1.69 -8.03
N GLU A 145 0.69 -1.68 -9.33
CA GLU A 145 -0.66 -1.54 -9.88
C GLU A 145 -1.29 -2.91 -10.14
N ARG A 146 -2.51 -3.11 -9.63
CA ARG A 146 -3.22 -4.38 -9.75
C ARG A 146 -3.82 -4.60 -11.13
N SER A 147 -4.16 -3.51 -11.81
CA SER A 147 -4.74 -3.47 -13.15
C SER A 147 -3.91 -2.57 -14.07
N ASP A 148 -4.01 -2.79 -15.38
CA ASP A 148 -3.42 -1.90 -16.38
C ASP A 148 -4.10 -0.52 -16.42
N GLU A 149 -5.25 -0.38 -15.75
CA GLU A 149 -5.99 0.87 -15.59
C GLU A 149 -5.36 1.78 -14.52
N GLY A 150 -4.35 1.28 -13.80
CA GLY A 150 -3.61 2.04 -12.78
C GLY A 150 -4.30 2.08 -11.42
N ASP A 151 -5.16 1.10 -11.11
CA ASP A 151 -5.68 0.98 -9.75
C ASP A 151 -4.52 0.63 -8.80
N HIS A 152 -4.28 1.52 -7.84
CA HIS A 152 -3.26 1.38 -6.82
C HIS A 152 -3.45 0.04 -6.09
N GLY A 153 -2.46 -0.86 -6.23
CA GLY A 153 -2.41 -2.14 -5.54
C GLY A 153 -1.71 -1.97 -4.19
N TYR A 154 -0.56 -2.62 -4.03
CA TYR A 154 0.25 -2.54 -2.82
C TYR A 154 1.32 -1.47 -2.97
N ALA A 155 1.72 -0.85 -1.87
CA ALA A 155 2.79 0.14 -1.85
C ALA A 155 3.74 -0.11 -0.68
N GLY A 156 5.00 0.28 -0.85
CA GLY A 156 6.03 0.20 0.17
C GLY A 156 6.86 1.48 0.19
N THR A 157 7.50 1.75 1.32
CA THR A 157 8.47 2.85 1.44
C THR A 157 9.75 2.35 2.09
N ALA A 158 10.87 2.91 1.66
CA ALA A 158 12.17 2.65 2.26
C ALA A 158 12.97 3.96 2.38
N PRO A 159 13.90 4.04 3.35
CA PRO A 159 14.71 5.23 3.54
C PRO A 159 15.63 5.47 2.34
N VAL A 160 15.88 6.76 2.04
CA VAL A 160 16.87 7.19 1.06
C VAL A 160 17.68 8.36 1.61
N THR A 161 18.86 8.58 1.04
CA THR A 161 19.64 9.79 1.30
C THR A 161 19.83 10.54 -0.01
N ILE A 162 19.22 11.71 -0.14
CA ILE A 162 19.45 12.54 -1.34
C ILE A 162 20.83 13.19 -1.25
N VAL A 163 21.67 12.98 -2.27
CA VAL A 163 23.04 13.48 -2.37
C VAL A 163 23.19 14.35 -3.60
N GLY A 164 23.74 15.56 -3.43
CA GLY A 164 23.61 16.61 -4.45
C GLY A 164 22.28 17.32 -4.30
N ARG A 165 22.24 18.60 -4.67
CA ARG A 165 21.00 19.39 -4.66
C ARG A 165 20.65 19.75 -6.08
N ARG A 166 19.39 19.50 -6.43
CA ARG A 166 18.77 20.12 -7.58
C ARG A 166 18.61 21.61 -7.25
N ASN A 167 19.51 22.45 -7.74
CA ASN A 167 19.31 23.90 -7.62
C ASN A 167 18.13 24.27 -8.54
N GLY A 168 17.02 24.68 -7.92
CA GLY A 168 15.83 25.19 -8.62
C GLY A 168 16.08 26.48 -9.40
#